data_AF-A0A0G4HXA2-F1
#
_entry.id   AF-A0A0G4HXA2-F1
#
_cell.length_a   1.000
_cell.length_b   1.000
_cell.length_c   1.000
_cell.angle_alpha   90.00
_cell.angle_beta   90.00
_cell.angle_gamma   90.00
#
_symmetry.space_group_name_H-M   'P 1'
#
loop_
_entity.id
_entity.type
_entity.pdbx_description
1 polymer ?
#
loop_
_entity_poly.entity_id
_entity_poly.type
_entity_poly.pdbx_seq_one_letter_code
_entity_poly.pdbx_strand_id
1 'polypeptide(L)'
;MSTSSDSDPAPAASSPGMDATESLVLSRMREFLDSFHLGALQRAAVQRFVQRRVADPANTKCDRVRKWLMACINRRPPMPSETAQVGCPEIIPLLKAQAVWDLSELPGDLESLITPDVVISLREELLRLRRRTGEGGRFQPYRSPSAVGSGPAASDAV
;
A
#
# COMPACT_ATOMS: atom_id res chain seq x y z
N MET A 1 57.41 -27.93 -26.50
CA MET A 1 57.62 -27.21 -25.23
C MET A 1 57.51 -25.72 -25.52
N SER A 2 56.33 -25.14 -25.32
CA SER A 2 56.12 -23.69 -25.28
C SER A 2 55.03 -23.43 -24.25
N THR A 3 55.43 -22.85 -23.13
CA THR A 3 54.59 -22.45 -22.01
C THR A 3 54.10 -21.02 -22.28
N SER A 4 52.83 -20.85 -22.61
CA SER A 4 52.20 -19.53 -22.63
C SER A 4 51.27 -19.45 -21.42
N SER A 5 51.79 -18.81 -20.38
CA SER A 5 51.03 -18.31 -19.24
C SER A 5 49.96 -17.36 -19.74
N ASP A 6 48.70 -17.79 -19.66
CA ASP A 6 47.57 -16.87 -19.77
C ASP A 6 47.05 -16.60 -18.36
N SER A 7 46.89 -15.32 -18.09
CA SER A 7 46.76 -14.76 -16.76
C SER A 7 45.36 -15.00 -16.20
N ASP A 8 45.30 -15.58 -15.00
CA ASP A 8 44.08 -15.57 -14.19
C ASP A 8 43.62 -14.13 -13.94
N PRO A 9 42.37 -13.76 -14.25
CA PRO A 9 41.81 -12.51 -13.79
C PRO A 9 41.55 -12.63 -12.28
N ALA A 10 42.22 -11.76 -11.52
CA ALA A 10 42.01 -11.61 -10.08
C ALA A 10 40.51 -11.46 -9.75
N PRO A 11 40.01 -12.07 -8.66
CA PRO A 11 38.63 -11.90 -8.23
C PRO A 11 38.41 -10.43 -7.86
N ALA A 12 37.48 -9.79 -8.55
CA ALA A 12 37.01 -8.45 -8.22
C ALA A 12 36.65 -8.39 -6.74
N ALA A 13 37.47 -7.65 -5.99
CA ALA A 13 37.27 -7.37 -4.59
C ALA A 13 35.87 -6.79 -4.40
N SER A 14 35.07 -7.49 -3.60
CA SER A 14 33.76 -7.07 -3.13
C SER A 14 33.92 -5.71 -2.43
N SER A 15 33.22 -4.68 -2.89
CA SER A 15 33.23 -3.35 -2.25
C SER A 15 32.86 -3.44 -0.76
N PRO A 16 33.79 -3.16 0.18
CA PRO A 16 33.54 -3.30 1.62
C PRO A 16 33.01 -1.98 2.20
N GLY A 17 31.84 -1.57 1.70
CA GLY A 17 31.20 -0.29 2.03
C GLY A 17 29.69 -0.36 1.81
N MET A 18 29.01 -1.37 2.37
CA MET A 18 27.57 -1.22 2.62
C MET A 18 27.43 -0.18 3.74
N ASP A 19 27.39 1.08 3.27
CA ASP A 19 27.58 2.32 3.99
C ASP A 19 26.54 2.51 5.10
N ALA A 20 26.93 3.17 6.19
CA ALA A 20 26.07 3.48 7.33
C ALA A 20 24.72 4.14 6.94
N THR A 21 24.70 4.84 5.81
CA THR A 21 23.51 5.40 5.16
C THR A 21 22.50 4.33 4.72
N GLU A 22 22.94 3.24 4.11
CA GLU A 22 22.06 2.14 3.69
C GLU A 22 21.41 1.48 4.90
N SER A 23 22.20 1.21 5.94
CA SER A 23 21.71 0.66 7.22
C SER A 23 20.66 1.58 7.87
N LEU A 24 20.90 2.89 7.87
CA LEU A 24 19.95 3.88 8.38
C LEU A 24 18.64 3.88 7.59
N VAL A 25 18.71 3.84 6.25
CA VAL A 25 17.52 3.80 5.39
C VAL A 25 16.73 2.51 5.65
N LEU A 26 17.38 1.36 5.74
CA LEU A 26 16.74 0.08 6.03
C LEU A 26 16.10 0.05 7.42
N SER A 27 16.72 0.68 8.42
CA SER A 27 16.16 0.81 9.76
C SER A 27 14.87 1.65 9.75
N ARG A 28 14.89 2.82 9.10
CA ARG A 28 13.69 3.67 9.01
C ARG A 28 12.60 3.04 8.15
N MET A 29 12.97 2.31 7.10
CA MET A 29 12.02 1.52 6.31
C MET A 29 11.34 0.46 7.18
N ARG A 30 12.09 -0.20 8.09
CA ARG A 30 11.50 -1.18 9.01
C ARG A 30 10.51 -0.53 9.97
N GLU A 31 10.89 0.61 10.57
CA GLU A 31 10.00 1.40 11.42
C GLU A 31 8.71 1.80 10.69
N PHE A 32 8.83 2.22 9.42
CA PHE A 32 7.67 2.51 8.58
C PHE A 32 6.82 1.26 8.31
N LEU A 33 7.41 0.11 8.01
CA LEU A 33 6.65 -1.13 7.78
C LEU A 33 5.98 -1.66 9.06
N ASP A 34 6.49 -1.31 10.24
CA ASP A 34 5.88 -1.71 11.51
C ASP A 34 4.53 -1.03 11.75
N SER A 35 4.27 0.15 11.16
CA SER A 35 2.96 0.81 11.26
C SER A 35 1.84 0.07 10.53
N PHE A 36 2.18 -0.83 9.59
CA PHE A 36 1.22 -1.63 8.82
C PHE A 36 0.83 -2.93 9.50
N HIS A 37 1.34 -3.19 10.72
CA HIS A 37 1.07 -4.42 11.49
C HIS A 37 1.30 -5.72 10.70
N LEU A 38 2.28 -5.71 9.78
CA LEU A 38 2.61 -6.87 8.95
C LEU A 38 3.21 -8.00 9.80
N GLY A 39 2.78 -9.24 9.52
CA GLY A 39 3.42 -10.44 10.08
C GLY A 39 4.85 -10.62 9.57
N ALA A 40 5.66 -11.46 10.25
CA ALA A 40 7.07 -11.64 9.92
C ALA A 40 7.32 -12.06 8.46
N LEU A 41 6.50 -12.98 7.93
CA LEU A 41 6.59 -13.42 6.55
C LEU A 41 6.26 -12.30 5.55
N GLN A 42 5.18 -11.55 5.81
CA GLN A 42 4.76 -10.42 4.98
C GLN A 42 5.83 -9.33 4.97
N ARG A 43 6.40 -9.02 6.15
CA ARG A 43 7.49 -8.05 6.28
C ARG A 43 8.71 -8.44 5.46
N ALA A 44 9.14 -9.71 5.53
CA ALA A 44 10.26 -10.21 4.73
C ALA A 44 9.97 -10.13 3.22
N ALA A 45 8.75 -10.46 2.80
CA ALA A 45 8.32 -10.37 1.42
C ALA A 45 8.33 -8.91 0.91
N VAL A 46 7.76 -7.97 1.67
CA VAL A 46 7.75 -6.54 1.32
C VAL A 46 9.16 -5.98 1.28
N GLN A 47 10.00 -6.28 2.27
CA GLN A 47 11.40 -5.84 2.27
C GLN A 47 12.16 -6.34 1.03
N ARG A 48 11.98 -7.61 0.67
CA ARG A 48 12.60 -8.18 -0.54
C ARG A 48 12.05 -7.57 -1.82
N PHE A 49 10.76 -7.26 -1.87
CA PHE A 49 10.15 -6.56 -3.00
C PHE A 49 10.73 -5.15 -3.15
N VAL A 50 10.80 -4.37 -2.06
CA VAL A 50 11.37 -3.03 -2.07
C VAL A 50 12.82 -3.06 -2.55
N GLN A 51 13.65 -3.93 -1.97
CA GLN A 51 15.05 -4.06 -2.36
C GLN A 51 15.24 -4.45 -3.83
N ARG A 52 14.41 -5.37 -4.36
CA ARG A 52 14.59 -5.89 -5.73
C ARG A 52 13.92 -5.07 -6.82
N ARG A 53 12.82 -4.38 -6.51
CA ARG A 53 11.99 -3.70 -7.50
C ARG A 53 11.98 -2.21 -7.31
N VAL A 54 11.85 -1.73 -6.08
CA VAL A 54 11.71 -0.30 -5.79
C VAL A 54 13.09 0.37 -5.71
N ALA A 55 14.07 -0.26 -5.09
CA ALA A 55 15.43 0.30 -4.96
C ALA A 55 16.25 0.21 -6.25
N ASP A 56 15.85 -0.62 -7.21
CA ASP A 56 16.49 -0.72 -8.52
C ASP A 56 16.30 0.58 -9.31
N PRO A 57 17.38 1.34 -9.63
CA PRO A 57 17.29 2.58 -10.38
C PRO A 57 16.96 2.35 -11.87
N ALA A 58 17.21 1.16 -12.41
CA ALA A 58 16.85 0.82 -13.79
C ALA A 58 15.34 0.57 -13.95
N ASN A 59 14.64 0.25 -12.86
CA ASN A 59 13.22 -0.02 -12.88
C ASN A 59 12.39 1.27 -12.74
N THR A 60 12.08 1.89 -13.88
CA THR A 60 11.27 3.11 -13.97
C THR A 60 9.81 2.91 -13.56
N LYS A 61 9.30 1.66 -13.57
CA LYS A 61 7.92 1.35 -13.16
C LYS A 61 7.65 1.65 -11.69
N CYS A 62 8.69 1.66 -10.86
CA CYS A 62 8.58 1.89 -9.42
C CYS A 62 8.96 3.33 -9.00
N ASP A 63 9.23 4.25 -9.92
CA ASP A 63 9.70 5.62 -9.60
C ASP A 63 8.76 6.37 -8.66
N ARG A 64 7.45 6.24 -8.89
CA ARG A 64 6.41 6.86 -8.07
C ARG A 64 6.44 6.33 -6.64
N VAL A 65 6.46 5.01 -6.50
CA VAL A 65 6.49 4.32 -5.21
C VAL A 65 7.79 4.64 -4.49
N ARG A 66 8.93 4.71 -5.21
CA ARG A 66 10.23 5.07 -4.63
C ARG A 66 10.22 6.48 -4.03
N LYS A 67 9.71 7.47 -4.77
CA LYS A 67 9.60 8.86 -4.29
C LYS A 67 8.69 8.95 -3.07
N TRP A 68 7.53 8.29 -3.12
CA TRP A 68 6.59 8.24 -2.01
C TRP A 68 7.18 7.57 -0.77
N LEU A 69 7.76 6.37 -0.92
CA LEU A 69 8.35 5.62 0.17
C LEU A 69 9.48 6.41 0.85
N MET A 70 10.33 7.08 0.08
CA MET A 70 11.36 7.96 0.61
C MET A 70 10.79 9.15 1.40
N ALA A 71 9.66 9.73 0.95
CA ALA A 71 8.99 10.80 1.66
C ALA A 71 8.42 10.31 3.01
N CYS A 72 7.78 9.13 3.02
CA CYS A 72 7.26 8.48 4.21
C CYS A 72 8.36 8.12 5.23
N ILE A 73 9.45 7.50 4.76
CA ILE A 73 10.63 7.15 5.58
C ILE A 73 11.27 8.39 6.22
N ASN A 74 11.20 9.55 5.54
CA ASN A 74 11.69 10.82 6.06
C ASN A 74 10.64 11.59 6.89
N ARG A 75 9.52 10.95 7.26
CA ARG A 75 8.41 11.55 8.04
C ARG A 75 7.84 12.83 7.41
N ARG A 76 7.84 12.88 6.07
CA ARG A 76 7.26 13.96 5.27
C ARG A 76 6.30 13.36 4.24
N PRO A 77 5.22 12.69 4.69
CA PRO A 77 4.26 12.14 3.75
C PRO A 77 3.67 13.26 2.88
N PRO A 78 3.36 12.97 1.61
CA PRO A 78 2.76 13.95 0.73
C PRO A 78 1.39 14.38 1.28
N MET A 79 1.16 15.68 1.23
CA MET A 79 -0.12 16.27 1.62
C MET A 79 -1.16 16.08 0.51
N PRO A 80 -2.45 15.98 0.86
CA PRO A 80 -3.52 15.91 -0.13
C PRO A 80 -3.53 17.18 -0.97
N SER A 81 -3.68 17.04 -2.28
CA SER A 81 -3.87 18.17 -3.18
C SER A 81 -5.28 18.76 -3.08
N GLU A 82 -6.24 17.95 -2.64
CA GLU A 82 -7.65 18.31 -2.56
C GLU A 82 -8.17 18.23 -1.12
N THR A 83 -9.03 19.19 -0.75
CA THR A 83 -9.65 19.24 0.58
C THR A 83 -10.51 18.01 0.88
N ALA A 84 -11.11 17.39 -0.14
CA ALA A 84 -11.89 16.17 -0.01
C ALA A 84 -11.06 14.94 0.42
N GLN A 85 -9.73 14.97 0.24
CA GLN A 85 -8.82 13.90 0.65
C GLN A 85 -8.26 14.11 2.07
N VAL A 86 -8.63 15.21 2.73
CA VAL A 86 -8.18 15.50 4.10
C VAL A 86 -8.71 14.41 5.03
N GLY A 87 -7.82 13.83 5.82
CA GLY A 87 -8.13 12.70 6.71
C GLY A 87 -7.99 11.33 6.07
N CYS A 88 -7.67 11.23 4.78
CA CYS A 88 -7.26 9.96 4.18
C CYS A 88 -5.91 9.53 4.81
N PRO A 89 -5.83 8.33 5.43
CA PRO A 89 -4.64 7.91 6.15
C PRO A 89 -3.41 7.76 5.23
N GLU A 90 -3.63 7.44 3.95
CA GLU A 90 -2.56 7.23 2.99
C GLU A 90 -2.86 7.92 1.66
N ILE A 91 -1.99 8.87 1.31
CA ILE A 91 -2.04 9.56 0.03
C ILE A 91 -0.82 9.10 -0.75
N ILE A 92 -1.07 8.37 -1.83
CA ILE A 92 -0.02 7.94 -2.76
C ILE A 92 -0.07 8.91 -3.94
N PRO A 93 0.98 9.73 -4.15
CA PRO A 93 1.03 10.71 -5.21
C PRO A 93 0.73 10.09 -6.57
N LEU A 94 0.06 10.87 -7.42
CA LEU A 94 -0.24 10.52 -8.82
C LEU A 94 -1.19 9.34 -9.01
N LEU A 95 -1.79 8.80 -7.94
CA LEU A 95 -3.00 7.98 -8.09
C LEU A 95 -4.17 8.88 -8.47
N LYS A 96 -4.98 8.41 -9.43
CA LYS A 96 -6.20 9.10 -9.84
C LYS A 96 -7.15 9.13 -8.64
N ALA A 97 -7.59 10.32 -8.26
CA ALA A 97 -8.56 10.53 -7.22
C ALA A 97 -9.88 10.95 -7.86
N GLN A 98 -10.93 10.17 -7.64
CA GLN A 98 -12.28 10.49 -8.11
C GLN A 98 -13.31 9.88 -7.15
N ALA A 99 -14.42 10.57 -6.97
CA ALA A 99 -15.50 10.14 -6.07
C ALA A 99 -16.28 8.94 -6.62
N VAL A 100 -16.32 8.79 -7.94
CA VAL A 100 -17.05 7.72 -8.65
C VAL A 100 -16.11 7.10 -9.67
N TRP A 101 -16.07 5.76 -9.71
CA TRP A 101 -15.27 4.99 -10.65
C TRP A 101 -16.19 4.26 -11.62
N ASP A 102 -15.84 4.29 -12.90
CA ASP A 102 -16.44 3.40 -13.88
C ASP A 102 -15.83 1.99 -13.71
N LEU A 103 -16.67 0.96 -13.85
CA LEU A 103 -16.24 -0.44 -13.74
C LEU A 103 -15.19 -0.77 -14.81
N SER A 104 -15.30 -0.16 -15.99
CA SER A 104 -14.35 -0.33 -17.09
C SER A 104 -12.93 0.16 -16.77
N GLU A 105 -12.77 1.08 -15.81
CA GLU A 105 -11.48 1.62 -15.38
C GLU A 105 -10.79 0.76 -14.30
N LEU A 106 -11.53 -0.17 -13.69
CA LEU A 106 -11.04 -0.98 -12.59
C LEU A 106 -10.33 -2.24 -13.12
N PRO A 107 -9.21 -2.65 -12.51
CA PRO A 107 -8.52 -3.87 -12.91
C PRO A 107 -9.34 -5.11 -12.54
N GLY A 108 -9.51 -6.00 -13.53
CA GLY A 108 -10.26 -7.26 -13.37
C GLY A 108 -11.60 -7.22 -14.09
N ASP A 109 -12.21 -8.39 -14.24
CA ASP A 109 -13.51 -8.53 -14.88
C ASP A 109 -14.63 -8.43 -13.83
N LEU A 110 -14.79 -7.24 -13.25
CA LEU A 110 -15.82 -6.97 -12.25
C LEU A 110 -17.23 -7.02 -12.83
N GLU A 111 -17.37 -6.68 -14.11
CA GLU A 111 -18.66 -6.73 -14.81
C GLU A 111 -19.21 -8.15 -14.87
N SER A 112 -18.36 -9.16 -15.14
CA SER A 112 -18.79 -10.56 -15.13
C SER A 112 -19.12 -11.11 -13.74
N LEU A 113 -18.65 -10.45 -12.67
CA LEU A 113 -18.98 -10.81 -11.28
C LEU A 113 -20.32 -10.23 -10.82
N ILE A 114 -20.76 -9.10 -11.40
CA ILE A 114 -21.98 -8.40 -10.99
C ILE A 114 -23.11 -8.74 -11.99
N THR A 115 -23.46 -10.03 -12.06
CA THR A 115 -24.63 -10.47 -12.83
C THR A 115 -25.91 -10.32 -12.01
N PRO A 116 -27.10 -10.14 -12.65
CA PRO A 116 -28.37 -10.05 -11.94
C PRO A 116 -28.61 -11.22 -10.99
N ASP A 117 -28.25 -12.44 -11.39
CA ASP A 117 -28.44 -13.65 -10.59
C ASP A 117 -27.57 -13.65 -9.33
N VAL A 118 -26.31 -13.23 -9.45
CA VAL A 118 -25.40 -13.08 -8.30
C VAL A 118 -25.93 -12.04 -7.32
N VAL A 119 -26.39 -10.89 -7.84
CA VAL A 119 -26.96 -9.82 -7.02
C VAL A 119 -28.21 -10.28 -6.27
N ILE A 120 -29.12 -10.99 -6.94
CA ILE A 120 -30.33 -11.55 -6.33
C ILE A 120 -29.97 -12.57 -5.25
N SER A 121 -29.08 -13.51 -5.57
CA SER A 121 -28.63 -14.55 -4.64
C SER A 121 -28.01 -13.96 -3.38
N LEU A 122 -27.09 -13.00 -3.54
CA LEU A 122 -26.44 -12.31 -2.42
C LEU A 122 -27.47 -11.56 -1.55
N ARG A 123 -28.44 -10.89 -2.19
CA ARG A 123 -29.52 -10.20 -1.47
C ARG A 123 -30.36 -11.16 -0.64
N GLU A 124 -30.75 -12.30 -1.22
CA GLU A 124 -31.54 -13.32 -0.52
C GLU A 124 -30.78 -13.92 0.67
N GLU A 125 -29.48 -14.17 0.50
CA GLU A 125 -28.60 -14.64 1.56
C GLU A 125 -28.53 -13.63 2.71
N LEU A 126 -28.27 -12.36 2.40
CA LEU A 126 -28.23 -11.29 3.41
C LEU A 126 -29.56 -11.13 4.14
N LEU A 127 -30.69 -11.26 3.43
CA LEU A 127 -32.02 -11.23 4.05
C LEU A 127 -32.26 -12.45 4.95
N ARG A 128 -31.78 -13.63 4.57
CA ARG A 128 -31.83 -14.85 5.40
C ARG A 128 -31.02 -14.67 6.67
N LEU A 129 -29.80 -14.11 6.58
CA LEU A 129 -28.95 -13.79 7.73
C LEU A 129 -29.63 -12.77 8.67
N ARG A 130 -30.29 -11.74 8.12
CA ARG A 130 -31.04 -10.76 8.90
C ARG A 130 -32.20 -11.36 9.70
N ARG A 131 -32.84 -12.41 9.19
CA ARG A 131 -33.93 -13.10 9.92
C ARG A 131 -33.41 -13.97 11.07
N ARG A 132 -32.21 -14.52 10.93
CA ARG A 132 -31.54 -15.35 11.95
C ARG A 132 -30.92 -14.55 13.10
N THR A 133 -31.07 -13.23 13.11
CA THR A 133 -30.44 -12.33 14.09
C THR A 133 -30.88 -12.56 15.56
N GLY A 134 -31.94 -13.35 15.77
CA GLY A 134 -32.32 -13.87 17.10
C GLY A 134 -31.42 -15.00 17.64
N GLU A 135 -30.65 -15.68 16.79
CA GLU A 135 -29.84 -16.88 17.11
C GLU A 135 -28.33 -16.59 17.25
N GLY A 136 -27.96 -15.31 17.45
CA GLY A 136 -26.56 -14.90 17.68
C GLY A 136 -25.81 -14.37 16.46
N GLY A 137 -26.36 -14.49 15.24
CA GLY A 137 -25.80 -13.89 14.02
C GLY A 137 -26.26 -12.44 13.83
N ARG A 138 -25.48 -11.45 14.30
CA ARG A 138 -25.83 -10.02 14.16
C ARG A 138 -24.95 -9.33 13.14
N PHE A 139 -25.58 -8.49 12.30
CA PHE A 139 -24.84 -7.45 11.59
C PHE A 139 -24.20 -6.54 12.63
N GLN A 140 -22.89 -6.37 12.57
CA GLN A 140 -22.20 -5.42 13.44
C GLN A 140 -22.66 -4.01 13.06
N PRO A 141 -23.11 -3.19 14.03
CA PRO A 141 -23.44 -1.80 13.73
C PRO A 141 -22.19 -1.10 13.21
N TYR A 142 -22.32 -0.37 12.11
CA TYR A 142 -21.24 0.47 11.63
C TYR A 142 -20.88 1.49 12.71
N ARG A 143 -19.62 1.48 13.14
CA ARG A 143 -19.09 2.49 14.06
C ARG A 143 -18.20 3.40 13.24
N SER A 144 -18.66 4.62 13.01
CA SER A 144 -17.77 5.65 12.49
C SER A 144 -16.64 5.86 13.50
N PRO A 145 -15.40 6.09 13.04
CA PRO A 145 -14.36 6.62 13.90
C PRO A 145 -14.91 7.86 14.61
N SER A 146 -14.95 7.85 15.94
CA SER A 146 -15.39 9.02 16.68
C SER A 146 -14.43 10.16 16.33
N ALA A 147 -14.96 11.30 15.89
CA ALA A 147 -14.18 12.52 15.68
C ALA A 147 -13.69 13.05 17.04
N VAL A 148 -12.74 12.35 17.65
CA VAL A 148 -12.01 12.82 18.83
C VAL A 148 -11.05 13.88 18.32
N GLY A 149 -11.55 15.10 18.15
CA GLY A 149 -10.74 16.27 17.79
C GLY A 149 -11.36 17.30 16.84
N SER A 150 -12.67 17.30 16.57
CA SER A 150 -13.26 18.46 15.87
C SER A 150 -13.45 19.61 16.86
N GLY A 151 -12.59 20.62 16.78
CA GLY A 151 -12.97 22.00 17.11
C GLY A 151 -14.24 22.42 16.35
N PRO A 152 -14.82 23.59 16.67
CA PRO A 152 -16.21 23.91 16.34
C PRO A 152 -16.48 23.73 14.85
N ALA A 153 -17.31 22.73 14.56
CA ALA A 153 -17.85 22.49 13.24
C ALA A 153 -18.63 23.73 12.80
N ALA A 154 -18.33 24.20 11.59
CA ALA A 154 -19.05 25.28 10.94
C ALA A 154 -20.54 24.93 10.86
N SER A 155 -21.31 25.47 11.81
CA SER A 155 -22.71 25.78 11.61
C SER A 155 -22.79 27.04 10.76
N ASP A 156 -23.36 26.90 9.56
CA ASP A 156 -24.20 27.87 8.85
C ASP A 156 -23.89 27.89 7.35
N ALA A 157 -24.72 27.16 6.61
CA ALA A 157 -25.12 27.58 5.27
C ALA A 157 -26.58 27.14 5.09
N VAL A 158 -27.44 28.16 5.04
CA VAL A 158 -28.88 28.14 4.77
C VAL A 158 -29.17 27.63 3.36
#